data_AF-A0A5C6U3K7-F1
#
_entry.id   AF-A0A5C6U3K7-F1
#
_cell.length_a   1.000
_cell.length_b   1.000
_cell.length_c   1.000
_cell.angle_alpha   90.00
_cell.angle_beta   90.00
_cell.angle_gamma   90.00
#
_symmetry.space_group_name_H-M   'P 1'
#
loop_
_entity.id
_entity.type
_entity.pdbx_description
1 polymer ?
#
loop_
_entity_poly.entity_id
_entity_poly.type
_entity_poly.pdbx_seq_one_letter_code
_entity_poly.pdbx_strand_id
1 'polypeptide(L)'
;MPDVARLPDAASLPKTPLRIGAHLSTPIVLNSGETYGTLCCFSASPNEALQLRDLTTLRHCAQLVARKLEATRSARERAMQDTEIMAPDWALEPIEPRRR
;
A
#
# COMPACT_ATOMS: atom_id res chain seq x y z
N MET A 1 -13.52 16.15 1.09
CA MET A 1 -13.95 17.40 0.46
C MET A 1 -15.06 17.09 -0.55
N PRO A 2 -16.27 17.65 -0.33
CA PRO A 2 -17.43 17.43 -1.18
C PRO A 2 -17.32 17.97 -2.60
N ASP A 3 -16.68 19.14 -2.77
CA ASP A 3 -16.46 19.77 -4.07
C ASP A 3 -15.04 20.38 -4.14
N VAL A 4 -14.24 19.90 -5.09
CA VAL A 4 -12.87 20.39 -5.34
C VAL A 4 -12.86 21.80 -5.92
N ALA A 5 -13.88 22.16 -6.71
CA ALA A 5 -13.95 23.48 -7.33
C ALA A 5 -14.08 24.62 -6.30
N ARG A 6 -14.46 24.29 -5.06
CA ARG A 6 -14.61 25.25 -3.95
C ARG A 6 -13.30 25.53 -3.20
N LEU A 7 -12.18 24.92 -3.59
CA LEU A 7 -10.87 25.28 -3.06
C LEU A 7 -10.49 26.71 -3.49
N PRO A 8 -9.93 27.55 -2.59
CA PRO A 8 -9.52 28.92 -2.91
C PRO A 8 -8.62 29.04 -4.14
N ASP A 9 -7.81 28.03 -4.43
CA ASP A 9 -6.88 27.99 -5.56
C ASP A 9 -7.10 26.77 -6.48
N ALA A 10 -8.35 26.28 -6.60
CA ALA A 10 -8.68 25.12 -7.41
C ALA A 10 -8.15 25.21 -8.86
N ALA A 11 -8.13 26.42 -9.43
CA ALA A 11 -7.65 26.68 -10.78
C ALA A 11 -6.12 26.52 -10.95
N SER A 12 -5.36 26.61 -9.86
CA SER A 12 -3.90 26.42 -9.85
C SER A 12 -3.48 24.96 -9.69
N LEU A 13 -4.43 24.07 -9.37
CA LEU A 13 -4.13 22.66 -9.18
C LEU A 13 -3.64 22.03 -10.48
N PRO A 14 -2.69 21.07 -10.42
CA PRO A 14 -2.25 20.33 -11.58
C PRO A 14 -3.44 19.68 -12.30
N LYS A 15 -3.46 19.81 -13.63
CA LYS A 15 -4.47 19.12 -14.43
C LYS A 15 -4.24 17.62 -14.34
N THR A 16 -5.26 16.91 -13.87
CA THR A 16 -5.28 15.46 -13.86
C THR A 16 -5.97 14.93 -15.11
N PRO A 17 -5.58 13.76 -15.64
CA PRO A 17 -6.25 13.14 -16.80
C PRO A 17 -7.75 12.87 -16.55
N LEU A 18 -8.14 12.75 -15.29
CA LEU A 18 -9.50 12.55 -14.82
C LEU A 18 -9.96 13.81 -14.08
N ARG A 19 -11.19 14.27 -14.33
CA ARG A 19 -11.78 15.34 -13.52
C ARG A 19 -11.99 14.84 -12.09
N ILE A 20 -11.65 15.66 -11.11
CA ILE A 20 -11.91 15.39 -9.69
C ILE A 20 -12.92 16.42 -9.21
N GLY A 21 -14.17 15.99 -9.08
CA GLY A 21 -15.26 16.79 -8.51
C GLY A 21 -15.34 16.64 -7.00
N ALA A 22 -15.11 15.45 -6.45
CA ALA A 22 -15.05 15.21 -5.00
C ALA A 22 -13.83 14.35 -4.64
N HIS A 23 -13.31 14.52 -3.43
CA HIS A 23 -12.09 13.82 -2.99
C HIS A 23 -12.11 13.57 -1.47
N LEU A 24 -11.83 12.34 -1.06
CA LEU A 24 -11.46 11.96 0.30
C LEU A 24 -10.11 11.27 0.28
N SER A 25 -9.27 11.58 1.26
CA SER A 25 -7.98 10.91 1.44
C SER A 25 -7.67 10.69 2.91
N THR A 26 -6.87 9.68 3.18
CA THR A 26 -6.31 9.38 4.50
C THR A 26 -4.96 8.69 4.35
N PRO A 27 -4.00 8.90 5.26
CA PRO A 27 -2.75 8.14 5.23
C PRO A 27 -3.01 6.65 5.52
N ILE A 28 -2.19 5.80 4.90
CA ILE A 28 -1.99 4.40 5.28
C ILE A 28 -0.76 4.40 6.19
N VAL A 29 -0.98 4.19 7.49
CA VAL A 29 0.09 4.17 8.50
C VAL A 29 0.32 2.73 8.94
N LEU A 30 1.57 2.28 8.84
CA LEU A 30 2.00 0.95 9.28
C LEU A 30 2.12 0.91 10.81
N ASN A 31 2.22 -0.29 11.38
CA ASN A 31 2.38 -0.53 12.81
C ASN A 31 3.69 0.05 13.36
N SER A 32 4.69 0.28 12.51
CA SER A 32 5.90 1.03 12.85
C SER A 32 5.65 2.53 13.09
N GLY A 33 4.47 3.04 12.73
CA GLY A 33 4.16 4.47 12.66
C GLY A 33 4.58 5.13 11.34
N GLU A 34 5.26 4.40 10.46
CA GLU A 34 5.64 4.90 9.13
C GLU A 34 4.42 5.09 8.24
N THR A 35 4.38 6.20 7.51
CA THR A 35 3.37 6.42 6.47
C THR A 35 3.80 5.71 5.19
N TYR A 36 3.14 4.59 4.86
CA TYR A 36 3.36 3.86 3.61
C TYR A 36 2.95 4.68 2.38
N GLY A 37 1.86 5.44 2.51
CA GLY A 37 1.29 6.22 1.43
C GLY A 37 -0.08 6.78 1.78
N THR A 38 -0.86 7.14 0.77
CA THR A 38 -2.20 7.71 0.94
C THR A 38 -3.24 6.85 0.22
N LEU A 39 -4.36 6.57 0.89
CA LEU A 39 -5.55 5.99 0.28
C LEU A 39 -6.50 7.12 -0.13
N CYS A 40 -6.83 7.20 -1.42
CA CYS A 40 -7.69 8.24 -1.98
C CYS A 40 -8.95 7.64 -2.61
N CYS A 41 -10.09 8.29 -2.39
CA CYS A 41 -11.33 8.06 -3.12
C CYS A 41 -11.74 9.36 -3.81
N PHE A 42 -12.14 9.28 -5.07
CA PHE A 42 -12.56 10.45 -5.84
C PHE A 42 -13.74 10.14 -6.76
N SER A 43 -14.43 11.21 -7.17
CA SER A 43 -15.53 11.20 -8.13
C SER A 43 -15.31 12.29 -9.16
N ALA A 44 -15.74 12.08 -10.40
CA ALA A 44 -15.71 13.11 -11.44
C ALA A 44 -16.70 14.26 -11.18
N SER A 45 -17.76 13.99 -10.43
CA SER A 45 -18.77 14.97 -10.02
C SER A 45 -18.61 15.34 -8.55
N PRO A 46 -18.95 16.58 -8.15
CA PRO A 46 -19.12 16.96 -6.75
C PRO A 46 -20.08 16.01 -6.04
N ASN A 47 -19.88 15.82 -4.74
CA ASN A 47 -20.75 14.99 -3.91
C ASN A 47 -20.97 15.66 -2.57
N GLU A 48 -21.99 16.50 -2.50
CA GLU A 48 -22.42 17.24 -1.29
C GLU A 48 -23.00 16.31 -0.21
N ALA A 49 -23.29 15.05 -0.52
CA ALA A 49 -23.70 14.06 0.48
C ALA A 49 -22.51 13.47 1.25
N LEU A 50 -21.27 13.78 0.88
CA LEU A 50 -20.08 13.36 1.63
C LEU A 50 -20.07 13.98 3.03
N GLN A 51 -19.89 13.12 4.01
CA GLN A 51 -19.86 13.49 5.42
C GLN A 51 -18.61 12.96 6.12
N LEU A 52 -18.40 13.42 7.36
CA LEU A 52 -17.27 13.00 8.16
C LEU A 52 -17.24 11.48 8.40
N ARG A 53 -18.40 10.82 8.50
CA ARG A 53 -18.49 9.36 8.62
C ARG A 53 -17.85 8.63 7.43
N ASP A 54 -17.89 9.21 6.23
CA ASP A 54 -17.36 8.57 5.03
C ASP A 54 -15.83 8.61 5.07
N LEU A 55 -15.25 9.71 5.60
CA LEU A 55 -13.83 9.79 5.92
C LEU A 55 -13.45 8.77 7.02
N THR A 56 -14.27 8.59 8.05
CA THR A 56 -14.05 7.57 9.09
C THR A 56 -14.04 6.16 8.49
N THR A 57 -14.98 5.84 7.61
CA THR A 57 -14.98 4.57 6.88
C THR A 57 -13.71 4.39 6.05
N LEU A 58 -13.28 5.44 5.34
CA LEU A 58 -12.04 5.39 4.56
C LEU A 58 -10.81 5.15 5.45
N ARG A 59 -10.77 5.73 6.65
CA ARG A 59 -9.72 5.49 7.65
C ARG A 59 -9.69 4.03 8.11
N HIS A 60 -10.84 3.41 8.37
CA HIS A 60 -10.90 1.98 8.67
C HIS A 60 -10.40 1.12 7.50
N CYS A 61 -10.77 1.46 6.27
CA CYS A 61 -10.24 0.79 5.08
C CYS A 61 -8.71 0.91 4.99
N ALA A 62 -8.15 2.09 5.25
CA ALA A 62 -6.71 2.29 5.25
C ALA A 62 -5.98 1.45 6.32
N GLN A 63 -6.58 1.29 7.50
CA GLN A 63 -6.06 0.40 8.55
C GLN A 63 -6.06 -1.07 8.11
N LEU A 64 -7.12 -1.53 7.44
CA LEU A 64 -7.17 -2.88 6.89
C LEU A 64 -6.12 -3.11 5.80
N VAL A 65 -5.92 -2.11 4.93
CA VAL A 65 -4.86 -2.13 3.90
C VAL A 65 -3.49 -2.22 4.55
N ALA A 66 -3.19 -1.42 5.58
CA ALA A 66 -1.92 -1.47 6.31
C ALA A 66 -1.64 -2.88 6.87
N ARG A 67 -2.62 -3.48 7.56
CA ARG A 67 -2.51 -4.84 8.11
C ARG A 67 -2.24 -5.89 7.02
N LYS A 68 -2.86 -5.75 5.85
CA LYS A 68 -2.66 -6.67 4.73
C LYS A 68 -1.27 -6.52 4.11
N LEU A 69 -0.77 -5.29 3.97
CA LEU A 69 0.59 -5.03 3.47
C LEU A 69 1.64 -5.68 4.38
N GLU A 70 1.50 -5.50 5.69
CA GLU A 70 2.41 -6.10 6.67
C GLU A 70 2.37 -7.62 6.65
N ALA A 71 1.18 -8.22 6.68
CA ALA A 71 1.03 -9.67 6.60
C ALA A 71 1.70 -10.24 5.33
N THR A 72 1.55 -9.55 4.20
CA THR A 72 2.18 -9.94 2.94
C THR A 72 3.70 -9.84 3.00
N ARG A 73 4.23 -8.77 3.60
CA ARG A 73 5.68 -8.57 3.78
C ARG A 73 6.28 -9.64 4.70
N SER A 74 5.69 -9.87 5.88
CA SER A 74 6.16 -10.89 6.81
C SER A 74 6.04 -12.31 6.26
N ALA A 75 5.09 -12.58 5.37
CA ALA A 75 5.01 -13.87 4.68
C ALA A 75 6.15 -14.04 3.67
N ARG A 76 6.50 -12.99 2.90
CA ARG A 76 7.64 -13.01 1.97
C ARG A 76 8.98 -13.15 2.68
N GLU A 77 9.17 -12.42 3.78
CA GLU A 77 10.39 -12.49 4.60
C GLU A 77 10.60 -13.91 5.15
N ARG A 78 9.55 -14.54 5.68
CA ARG A 78 9.60 -15.95 6.13
C ARG A 78 9.94 -16.92 5.00
N ALA A 79 9.30 -16.80 3.84
CA ALA A 79 9.59 -17.65 2.69
C ALA A 79 11.05 -17.52 2.21
N MET A 80 11.62 -16.32 2.31
CA MET A 80 13.02 -16.07 1.95
C MET A 80 13.99 -16.66 2.99
N GLN A 81 13.69 -16.52 4.29
CA GLN A 81 14.46 -17.14 5.37
C GLN A 81 14.43 -18.67 5.30
N ASP A 82 13.29 -19.27 5.00
CA ASP A 82 13.18 -20.72 4.84
C ASP A 82 14.08 -21.22 3.70
N THR A 83 14.20 -20.44 2.61
CA THR A 83 15.10 -20.78 1.49
C THR A 83 16.58 -20.68 1.87
N GLU A 84 16.94 -19.71 2.71
CA GLU A 84 18.32 -19.49 3.17
C GLU A 84 18.75 -20.53 4.21
N ILE A 85 17.84 -20.94 5.10
CA ILE A 85 18.08 -21.97 6.12
C ILE A 85 18.12 -23.38 5.49
N MET A 86 17.49 -23.59 4.34
CA MET A 86 17.51 -24.86 3.59
C MET A 86 18.66 -25.01 2.58
N ALA A 87 19.66 -24.12 2.56
CA ALA A 87 20.91 -24.38 1.85
C ALA A 87 21.88 -25.11 2.80
N PRO A 88 21.87 -26.46 2.90
CA PRO A 88 22.90 -27.17 3.62
C PRO A 88 24.26 -26.87 2.96
N ASP A 89 25.33 -27.01 3.74
CA ASP A 89 26.72 -26.96 3.26
C ASP A 89 27.01 -28.21 2.41
N TRP A 90 26.40 -28.29 1.21
CA TRP A 90 26.59 -29.38 0.26
C TRP A 90 27.82 -29.13 -0.61
N ALA A 91 28.94 -28.63 -0.07
CA ALA A 91 30.19 -28.57 -0.82
C ALA A 91 30.44 -29.95 -1.48
N LEU A 92 30.20 -30.03 -2.79
CA LEU A 92 30.36 -31.28 -3.53
C LEU A 92 31.85 -31.54 -3.59
N GLU A 93 32.31 -32.42 -2.71
CA GLU A 93 33.64 -32.97 -2.85
C GLU A 93 33.70 -33.73 -4.19
N PRO A 94 34.70 -33.45 -5.04
CA PRO A 94 34.87 -34.17 -6.30
C PRO A 94 34.98 -35.67 -6.01
N ILE A 95 34.10 -36.47 -6.61
CA ILE A 95 34.17 -37.92 -6.50
C ILE A 95 35.40 -38.37 -7.30
N GLU A 96 36.49 -38.76 -6.61
CA GLU A 96 37.63 -39.33 -7.31
C GLU A 96 37.22 -40.59 -8.08
N PRO A 97 37.65 -40.73 -9.36
CA PRO A 97 37.33 -41.90 -10.15
C PRO A 97 37.98 -43.14 -9.53
N ARG A 98 37.13 -44.09 -9.13
CA ARG A 98 37.53 -45.38 -8.56
C ARG A 98 38.37 -46.15 -9.59
N ARG A 99 39.69 -46.22 -9.39
CA ARG A 99 40.58 -47.01 -10.25
C ARG A 99 40.23 -48.50 -10.11
N ARG A 100 39.95 -49.14 -11.25
CA ARG A 100 39.76 -50.60 -11.38
C ARG A 100 41.09 -51.33 -11.29
#